data_AF-A0ABD6HYG9-F1
#
_entry.id   AF-A0ABD6HYG9-F1
#
_cell.length_a   1.000
_cell.length_b   1.000
_cell.length_c   1.000
_cell.angle_alpha   90.00
_cell.angle_beta   90.00
_cell.angle_gamma   90.00
#
_symmetry.space_group_name_H-M   'P 1'
#
loop_
_entity.id
_entity.type
_entity.pdbx_description
1 polymer ?
#
loop_
_entity_poly.entity_id
_entity_poly.type
_entity_poly.pdbx_seq_one_letter_code
_entity_poly.pdbx_strand_id
1 'polypeptide(L)'
;MSTKLTAYVWDGCAAAGMKLSMVAIMARLADFSSDEGLCWPSVKTIARQIGASESTVSASLAKLEKDGWITRQQRRKGNRNTSSMTQLNVEMLRAAANSHPPESEASKSDASKFDTSKSDPSKTSNTGRFDPPESGYDPSVNSKHDPSDKNTFGQPPAAADQGDVVSEEIHITDQAILVLKHLNQLTGAKYTTAKSTLQNIRARLVDGHTLEELKLVVEYLVDRWLGTEWAKYLNPETMFRPGKFPGNLLAATAWHDGGRKPEQARSAPVACAERDAAYRRFIGNSLPLQNPGELETLARTEASKAGVRTMQPSYAVLAWNRIWADCAQRLNGGKAA
;
A
#
# COMPACT_ATOMS: atom_id res chain seq x y z
N MET A 1 -21.62 -4.28 8.71
CA MET A 1 -21.72 -3.52 7.44
C MET A 1 -22.99 -4.01 6.77
N SER A 2 -23.96 -3.15 6.48
CA SER A 2 -25.20 -3.58 5.82
C SER A 2 -25.08 -3.39 4.31
N THR A 3 -24.87 -4.49 3.58
CA THR A 3 -24.79 -4.47 2.09
C THR A 3 -26.07 -3.91 1.46
N LYS A 4 -27.22 -4.14 2.11
CA LYS A 4 -28.53 -3.61 1.69
C LYS A 4 -28.57 -2.08 1.78
N LEU A 5 -28.05 -1.49 2.85
CA LEU A 5 -28.03 -0.03 3.00
C LEU A 5 -27.07 0.65 2.02
N THR A 6 -25.89 0.07 1.76
CA THR A 6 -24.97 0.64 0.76
C THR A 6 -25.61 0.68 -0.64
N ALA A 7 -26.42 -0.32 -1.02
CA ALA A 7 -27.19 -0.30 -2.27
C ALA A 7 -28.23 0.84 -2.31
N TYR A 8 -29.16 0.89 -1.34
CA TYR A 8 -30.19 1.95 -1.26
C TYR A 8 -29.60 3.37 -1.21
N VAL A 9 -28.36 3.52 -0.72
CA VAL A 9 -27.65 4.80 -0.75
C VAL A 9 -27.23 5.21 -2.16
N TRP A 10 -26.71 4.32 -3.01
CA TRP A 10 -26.35 4.70 -4.37
C TRP A 10 -27.59 5.10 -5.18
N ASP A 11 -28.63 4.28 -5.14
CA ASP A 11 -29.87 4.50 -5.89
C ASP A 11 -30.63 5.74 -5.36
N GLY A 12 -30.83 5.82 -4.04
CA GLY A 12 -31.54 6.92 -3.39
C GLY A 12 -30.81 8.27 -3.48
N CYS A 13 -29.47 8.28 -3.47
CA CYS A 13 -28.70 9.51 -3.69
C CYS A 13 -28.65 9.94 -5.17
N ALA A 14 -28.72 9.00 -6.11
CA ALA A 14 -28.84 9.30 -7.54
C ALA A 14 -30.21 9.92 -7.84
N ALA A 15 -31.29 9.29 -7.38
CA ALA A 15 -32.66 9.81 -7.43
C ALA A 15 -32.77 11.23 -6.83
N ALA A 16 -32.12 11.47 -5.68
CA ALA A 16 -32.11 12.77 -5.01
C ALA A 16 -31.17 13.82 -5.63
N GLY A 17 -30.52 13.54 -6.77
CA GLY A 17 -29.65 14.49 -7.48
C GLY A 17 -28.45 14.97 -6.65
N MET A 18 -27.93 14.13 -5.74
CA MET A 18 -26.88 14.55 -4.82
C MET A 18 -25.52 14.74 -5.50
N LYS A 19 -24.74 15.71 -5.01
CA LYS A 19 -23.34 15.87 -5.44
C LYS A 19 -22.52 14.65 -5.02
N LEU A 20 -21.65 14.14 -5.90
CA LEU A 20 -20.84 12.93 -5.69
C LEU A 20 -20.11 12.87 -4.33
N SER A 21 -19.64 14.00 -3.81
CA SER A 21 -19.02 14.08 -2.48
C SER A 21 -19.98 13.75 -1.32
N MET A 22 -21.27 14.06 -1.46
CA MET A 22 -22.32 13.71 -0.49
C MET A 22 -22.68 12.22 -0.61
N VAL A 23 -22.73 11.68 -1.83
CA VAL A 23 -22.95 10.24 -2.09
C VAL A 23 -21.83 9.41 -1.48
N ALA A 24 -20.57 9.78 -1.70
CA ALA A 24 -19.41 9.12 -1.11
C ALA A 24 -19.43 9.17 0.43
N ILE A 25 -19.89 10.27 1.03
CA ILE A 25 -20.08 10.38 2.49
C ILE A 25 -21.18 9.41 2.94
N MET A 26 -22.33 9.41 2.27
CA MET A 26 -23.46 8.56 2.61
C MET A 26 -23.10 7.07 2.50
N ALA A 27 -22.41 6.66 1.44
CA ALA A 27 -21.97 5.27 1.24
C ALA A 27 -21.00 4.85 2.36
N ARG A 28 -20.05 5.73 2.73
CA ARG A 28 -19.11 5.48 3.82
C ARG A 28 -19.77 5.47 5.21
N LEU A 29 -20.91 6.15 5.40
CA LEU A 29 -21.75 5.99 6.60
C LEU A 29 -22.44 4.62 6.62
N ALA A 30 -23.00 4.17 5.49
CA ALA A 30 -23.69 2.87 5.36
C ALA A 30 -22.75 1.66 5.55
N ASP A 31 -21.52 1.75 5.03
CA ASP A 31 -20.47 0.75 5.30
C ASP A 31 -20.24 0.54 6.81
N PHE A 32 -20.35 1.62 7.59
CA PHE A 32 -20.18 1.64 9.05
C PHE A 32 -21.48 1.49 9.85
N SER A 33 -22.65 1.29 9.21
CA SER A 33 -23.94 1.23 9.91
C SER A 33 -24.40 -0.19 10.24
N SER A 34 -25.25 -0.29 11.27
CA SER A 34 -26.20 -1.40 11.43
C SER A 34 -27.31 -1.32 10.37
N ASP A 35 -28.14 -2.36 10.24
CA ASP A 35 -29.32 -2.37 9.37
C ASP A 35 -30.41 -1.34 9.77
N GLU A 36 -30.33 -0.81 11.00
CA GLU A 36 -31.13 0.30 11.52
C GLU A 36 -30.55 1.69 11.15
N GLY A 37 -29.46 1.73 10.40
CA GLY A 37 -28.78 2.96 9.97
C GLY A 37 -27.87 3.60 11.02
N LEU A 38 -27.65 2.97 12.18
CA LEU A 38 -26.84 3.54 13.28
C LEU A 38 -25.34 3.39 13.02
N CYS A 39 -24.58 4.49 13.07
CA CYS A 39 -23.13 4.48 12.90
C CYS A 39 -22.40 5.49 13.81
N TRP A 40 -21.10 5.27 14.05
CA TRP A 40 -20.23 6.14 14.88
C TRP A 40 -18.90 6.61 14.23
N PRO A 41 -18.79 6.81 12.90
CA PRO A 41 -17.54 7.24 12.28
C PRO A 41 -17.18 8.69 12.64
N SER A 42 -15.92 8.91 13.02
CA SER A 42 -15.37 10.26 13.20
C SER A 42 -15.26 11.00 11.85
N VAL A 43 -15.60 12.29 11.83
CA VAL A 43 -15.45 13.19 10.66
C VAL A 43 -14.06 13.07 10.03
N LYS A 44 -13.01 12.98 10.85
CA LYS A 44 -11.62 12.80 10.42
C LYS A 44 -11.35 11.46 9.72
N THR A 45 -12.09 10.42 10.07
CA THR A 45 -12.01 9.11 9.39
C THR A 45 -12.69 9.17 8.03
N ILE A 46 -13.88 9.78 7.96
CA ILE A 46 -14.62 10.00 6.70
C ILE A 46 -13.79 10.86 5.73
N ALA A 47 -13.28 12.00 6.20
CA ALA A 47 -12.42 12.92 5.44
C ALA A 47 -11.22 12.18 4.80
N ARG A 48 -10.47 11.43 5.62
CA ARG A 48 -9.33 10.63 5.16
C ARG A 48 -9.70 9.52 4.17
N GLN A 49 -10.87 8.90 4.30
CA GLN A 49 -11.29 7.81 3.40
C GLN A 49 -11.82 8.31 2.05
N ILE A 50 -12.37 9.52 1.99
CA ILE A 50 -12.99 10.10 0.79
C ILE A 50 -12.04 11.08 0.07
N GLY A 51 -10.93 11.48 0.72
CA GLY A 51 -10.01 12.49 0.20
C GLY A 51 -10.55 13.93 0.31
N ALA A 52 -11.59 14.15 1.10
CA ALA A 52 -12.22 15.45 1.33
C ALA A 52 -11.70 16.13 2.60
N SER A 53 -11.73 17.47 2.68
CA SER A 53 -11.34 18.18 3.91
C SER A 53 -12.35 17.93 5.05
N GLU A 54 -11.89 17.99 6.31
CA GLU A 54 -12.77 17.86 7.48
C GLU A 54 -13.90 18.94 7.46
N SER A 55 -13.63 20.13 6.93
CA SER A 55 -14.64 21.19 6.70
C SER A 55 -15.66 20.82 5.61
N THR A 56 -15.21 20.23 4.49
CA THR A 56 -16.08 19.76 3.40
C THR A 56 -17.01 18.65 3.87
N VAL A 57 -16.50 17.70 4.66
CA VAL A 57 -17.30 16.63 5.27
C VAL A 57 -18.28 17.21 6.28
N SER A 58 -17.84 18.13 7.15
CA SER A 58 -18.71 18.75 8.16
C SER A 58 -19.87 19.53 7.53
N ALA A 59 -19.60 20.33 6.49
CA ALA A 59 -20.62 21.07 5.74
C ALA A 59 -21.57 20.14 4.97
N SER A 60 -21.06 19.05 4.40
CA SER A 60 -21.88 18.07 3.69
C SER A 60 -22.80 17.30 4.65
N LEU A 61 -22.28 16.86 5.81
CA LEU A 61 -23.09 16.25 6.87
C LEU A 61 -24.15 17.23 7.41
N ALA A 62 -23.80 18.49 7.65
CA ALA A 62 -24.76 19.51 8.08
C ALA A 62 -25.86 19.77 7.03
N LYS A 63 -25.56 19.67 5.73
CA LYS A 63 -26.58 19.70 4.68
C LYS A 63 -27.46 18.43 4.72
N LEU A 64 -26.87 17.23 4.76
CA LEU A 64 -27.63 15.97 4.81
C LEU A 64 -28.55 15.89 6.05
N GLU A 65 -28.13 16.51 7.15
CA GLU A 65 -28.90 16.64 8.39
C GLU A 65 -30.05 17.64 8.26
N LYS A 66 -29.82 18.81 7.65
CA LYS A 66 -30.88 19.77 7.30
C LYS A 66 -31.91 19.18 6.32
N ASP A 67 -31.44 18.40 5.35
CA ASP A 67 -32.24 17.81 4.29
C ASP A 67 -32.89 16.47 4.72
N GLY A 68 -32.81 16.08 6.00
CA GLY A 68 -33.55 14.95 6.60
C GLY A 68 -32.97 13.55 6.36
N TRP A 69 -31.83 13.42 5.67
CA TRP A 69 -31.21 12.13 5.33
C TRP A 69 -30.45 11.49 6.49
N ILE A 70 -29.97 12.31 7.44
CA ILE A 70 -29.29 11.84 8.65
C ILE A 70 -29.77 12.58 9.88
N THR A 71 -29.69 11.94 11.05
CA THR A 71 -29.88 12.57 12.36
C THR A 71 -28.61 12.42 13.18
N ARG A 72 -28.14 13.51 13.82
CA ARG A 72 -26.93 13.49 14.66
C ARG A 72 -27.29 13.55 16.15
N GLN A 73 -26.80 12.58 16.91
CA GLN A 73 -26.91 12.56 18.37
C GLN A 73 -25.53 12.82 19.00
N GLN A 74 -25.40 13.93 19.74
CA GLN A 74 -24.13 14.29 20.38
C GLN A 74 -23.96 13.55 21.72
N ARG A 75 -23.21 12.44 21.70
CA ARG A 75 -22.82 11.69 22.90
C ARG A 75 -21.84 12.50 23.77
N ARG A 76 -22.36 13.23 24.77
CA ARG A 76 -21.57 13.81 25.87
C ARG A 76 -21.43 12.79 27.00
N LYS A 77 -20.19 12.47 27.40
CA LYS A 77 -19.89 11.69 28.62
C LYS A 77 -18.82 12.43 29.43
N GLY A 78 -19.29 13.37 30.26
CA GLY A 78 -18.42 14.31 30.99
C GLY A 78 -17.68 15.29 30.06
N ASN A 79 -16.55 15.82 30.53
CA ASN A 79 -15.75 16.85 29.84
C ASN A 79 -14.88 16.33 28.67
N ARG A 80 -15.35 15.30 27.95
CA ARG A 80 -14.69 14.78 26.74
C ARG A 80 -15.69 14.65 25.61
N ASN A 81 -15.41 15.31 24.49
CA ASN A 81 -16.16 15.11 23.26
C ASN A 81 -15.92 13.69 22.74
N THR A 82 -16.92 12.82 22.85
CA THR A 82 -16.90 11.53 22.15
C THR A 82 -17.41 11.72 20.72
N SER A 83 -17.13 10.78 19.82
CA SER A 83 -17.58 10.87 18.42
C SER A 83 -19.10 10.95 18.35
N SER A 84 -19.60 11.94 17.60
CA SER A 84 -21.04 12.09 17.35
C SER A 84 -21.61 10.81 16.75
N MET A 85 -22.77 10.39 17.25
CA MET A 85 -23.54 9.29 16.68
C MET A 85 -24.35 9.83 15.51
N THR A 86 -24.35 9.11 14.40
CA THR A 86 -25.10 9.48 13.20
C THR A 86 -26.01 8.33 12.82
N GLN A 87 -27.29 8.63 12.63
CA GLN A 87 -28.30 7.68 12.14
C GLN A 87 -28.68 8.06 10.71
N LEU A 88 -28.63 7.09 9.80
CA LEU A 88 -29.15 7.19 8.44
C LEU A 88 -30.67 7.07 8.47
N ASN A 89 -31.38 7.90 7.70
CA ASN A 89 -32.82 7.78 7.50
C ASN A 89 -33.11 6.65 6.48
N VAL A 90 -33.13 5.41 6.98
CA VAL A 90 -33.29 4.19 6.17
C VAL A 90 -34.61 4.18 5.40
N GLU A 91 -35.68 4.72 5.96
CA GLU A 91 -37.00 4.79 5.32
C GLU A 91 -36.98 5.73 4.12
N MET A 92 -36.42 6.94 4.29
CA MET A 92 -36.32 7.92 3.21
C MET A 92 -35.34 7.50 2.10
N LEU A 93 -34.24 6.81 2.45
CA LEU A 93 -33.33 6.19 1.49
C LEU A 93 -34.03 5.12 0.63
N ARG A 94 -34.82 4.22 1.26
CA ARG A 94 -35.62 3.23 0.53
C ARG A 94 -36.72 3.86 -0.31
N ALA A 95 -37.38 4.90 0.20
CA ALA A 95 -38.41 5.62 -0.56
C ALA A 95 -37.83 6.28 -1.82
N ALA A 96 -36.68 6.94 -1.72
CA ALA A 96 -36.00 7.58 -2.86
C ALA A 96 -35.45 6.56 -3.87
N ALA A 97 -34.91 5.43 -3.42
CA ALA A 97 -34.49 4.34 -4.31
C ALA A 97 -35.69 3.72 -5.05
N ASN A 98 -36.82 3.51 -4.36
CA ASN A 98 -38.00 2.89 -4.93
C ASN A 98 -38.87 3.85 -5.78
N SER A 99 -38.72 5.17 -5.65
CA SER A 99 -39.48 6.14 -6.45
C SER A 99 -38.97 6.31 -7.88
N HIS A 100 -37.77 5.81 -8.17
CA HIS A 100 -37.21 5.69 -9.51
C HIS A 100 -36.83 4.23 -9.79
N PRO A 101 -37.80 3.35 -10.12
CA PRO A 101 -37.45 2.02 -10.63
C PRO A 101 -36.57 2.18 -11.88
N PRO A 102 -35.60 1.29 -12.12
CA PRO A 102 -34.84 1.30 -13.36
C PRO A 102 -35.80 1.12 -14.54
N GLU A 103 -35.71 2.02 -15.53
CA GLU A 103 -36.51 1.92 -16.76
C GLU A 103 -36.21 0.58 -17.42
N SER A 104 -37.17 -0.34 -17.30
CA SER A 104 -36.98 -1.74 -17.65
C SER A 104 -37.23 -1.90 -19.14
N GLU A 105 -36.15 -1.83 -19.92
CA GLU A 105 -36.07 -2.22 -21.32
C GLU A 105 -36.53 -3.68 -21.50
N ALA A 106 -37.85 -3.85 -21.65
CA ALA A 106 -38.53 -5.13 -21.57
C ALA A 106 -39.71 -5.19 -22.55
N SER A 107 -39.37 -5.39 -23.82
CA SER A 107 -40.25 -5.89 -24.90
C SER A 107 -41.49 -5.07 -25.28
N LYS A 108 -41.47 -4.58 -26.52
CA LYS A 108 -42.50 -5.00 -27.48
C LYS A 108 -41.86 -5.53 -28.76
N SER A 109 -42.01 -6.82 -29.00
CA SER A 109 -41.81 -7.40 -30.32
C SER A 109 -42.92 -6.91 -31.24
N ASP A 110 -42.58 -6.45 -32.45
CA ASP A 110 -43.52 -6.36 -33.56
C ASP A 110 -42.90 -7.04 -34.79
N ALA A 111 -43.72 -7.79 -35.51
CA ALA A 111 -43.31 -8.73 -36.54
C ALA A 111 -43.93 -8.37 -37.90
N SER A 112 -43.57 -7.20 -38.43
CA SER A 112 -43.99 -6.75 -39.75
C SER A 112 -43.05 -7.29 -40.84
N LYS A 113 -43.55 -8.24 -41.64
CA LYS A 113 -42.94 -8.60 -42.92
C LYS A 113 -43.13 -7.45 -43.91
N PHE A 114 -42.10 -7.10 -44.68
CA PHE A 114 -42.28 -6.63 -46.06
C PHE A 114 -41.18 -7.15 -46.97
N ASP A 115 -41.45 -7.09 -48.27
CA ASP A 115 -40.83 -7.97 -49.28
C ASP A 115 -39.61 -7.34 -50.00
N THR A 116 -38.97 -8.19 -50.80
CA THR A 116 -37.81 -7.97 -51.67
C THR A 116 -37.95 -6.80 -52.65
N SER A 117 -36.84 -6.09 -52.92
CA SER A 117 -36.01 -6.38 -54.12
C SER A 117 -34.91 -5.34 -54.42
N LYS A 118 -33.78 -5.83 -54.94
CA LYS A 118 -32.79 -5.21 -55.87
C LYS A 118 -32.29 -3.77 -55.58
N SER A 119 -30.97 -3.53 -55.59
CA SER A 119 -30.16 -3.64 -56.82
C SER A 119 -28.65 -3.89 -56.59
N ASP A 120 -27.95 -4.16 -57.69
CA ASP A 120 -26.60 -4.76 -57.80
C ASP A 120 -25.41 -3.76 -57.78
N PRO A 121 -24.12 -4.19 -57.86
CA PRO A 121 -23.00 -3.49 -57.22
C PRO A 121 -22.11 -2.63 -58.14
N SER A 122 -21.12 -1.96 -57.53
CA SER A 122 -19.96 -1.36 -58.19
C SER A 122 -18.64 -1.96 -57.69
N LYS A 123 -17.64 -2.08 -58.57
CA LYS A 123 -16.33 -2.71 -58.34
C LYS A 123 -15.19 -1.69 -58.16
N THR A 124 -14.01 -2.23 -57.82
CA THR A 124 -12.66 -1.61 -57.88
C THR A 124 -12.27 -0.71 -56.69
N SER A 125 -11.00 -0.58 -56.33
CA SER A 125 -9.75 -1.02 -57.00
C SER A 125 -8.81 -1.84 -56.08
N ASN A 126 -7.62 -2.22 -56.61
CA ASN A 126 -6.77 -3.30 -56.09
C ASN A 126 -5.30 -2.88 -55.91
N THR A 127 -4.71 -3.22 -54.76
CA THR A 127 -3.26 -3.39 -54.50
C THR A 127 -3.11 -4.38 -53.34
N GLY A 128 -2.60 -5.60 -53.55
CA GLY A 128 -1.16 -5.91 -53.52
C GLY A 128 -0.75 -6.52 -52.16
N ARG A 129 -1.08 -7.79 -51.88
CA ARG A 129 -0.32 -9.02 -52.23
C ARG A 129 1.11 -9.06 -51.67
N PHE A 130 1.32 -9.80 -50.58
CA PHE A 130 2.60 -10.44 -50.25
C PHE A 130 2.37 -11.71 -49.40
N ASP A 131 2.91 -12.84 -49.87
CA ASP A 131 2.75 -14.22 -49.35
C ASP A 131 3.60 -15.15 -50.25
N PRO A 132 3.95 -16.41 -49.87
CA PRO A 132 4.06 -17.06 -48.54
C PRO A 132 5.52 -17.66 -48.44
N PRO A 133 5.84 -18.88 -47.92
CA PRO A 133 5.22 -19.85 -46.98
C PRO A 133 6.18 -20.12 -45.77
N GLU A 134 6.29 -21.25 -45.04
CA GLU A 134 5.69 -22.61 -45.07
C GLU A 134 5.79 -23.33 -43.69
N SER A 135 5.18 -24.52 -43.56
CA SER A 135 5.21 -25.47 -42.42
C SER A 135 4.62 -24.98 -41.08
N GLY A 136 3.60 -25.61 -40.47
CA GLY A 136 2.69 -26.66 -40.94
C GLY A 136 2.85 -28.02 -40.23
N TYR A 137 2.00 -28.27 -39.22
CA TYR A 137 1.53 -29.59 -38.77
C TYR A 137 0.23 -29.42 -37.97
N ASP A 138 -0.76 -30.29 -38.20
CA ASP A 138 -1.97 -30.51 -37.40
C ASP A 138 -2.07 -32.03 -37.09
N PRO A 139 -2.61 -32.45 -35.94
CA PRO A 139 -3.91 -33.13 -36.05
C PRO A 139 -4.89 -32.87 -34.88
N SER A 140 -6.08 -32.40 -35.25
CA SER A 140 -7.38 -33.03 -34.96
C SER A 140 -7.85 -33.22 -33.50
N VAL A 141 -8.63 -32.24 -33.04
CA VAL A 141 -9.93 -32.34 -32.33
C VAL A 141 -10.35 -33.71 -31.75
N ASN A 142 -10.56 -33.80 -30.42
CA ASN A 142 -11.87 -34.08 -29.78
C ASN A 142 -11.77 -34.38 -28.27
N SER A 143 -12.34 -33.52 -27.43
CA SER A 143 -13.39 -33.93 -26.47
C SER A 143 -14.13 -32.70 -25.92
N LYS A 144 -15.37 -32.89 -25.46
CA LYS A 144 -16.17 -31.85 -24.80
C LYS A 144 -16.08 -32.04 -23.29
N HIS A 145 -15.84 -30.97 -22.53
CA HIS A 145 -16.52 -30.83 -21.25
C HIS A 145 -16.78 -29.39 -20.85
N ASP A 146 -17.91 -29.22 -20.19
CA ASP A 146 -18.47 -27.96 -19.69
C ASP A 146 -17.78 -27.55 -18.36
N PRO A 147 -17.35 -26.29 -18.18
CA PRO A 147 -16.75 -25.82 -16.94
C PRO A 147 -17.83 -25.52 -15.89
N SER A 148 -18.36 -26.57 -15.24
CA SER A 148 -19.40 -26.40 -14.22
C SER A 148 -18.94 -25.55 -13.04
N ASP A 149 -19.55 -24.37 -12.89
CA ASP A 149 -19.38 -23.49 -11.74
C ASP A 149 -19.61 -24.25 -10.41
N LYS A 150 -18.64 -24.16 -9.49
CA LYS A 150 -18.83 -24.48 -8.07
C LYS A 150 -18.55 -23.27 -7.20
N ASN A 151 -19.25 -22.18 -7.51
CA ASN A 151 -19.36 -21.00 -6.67
C ASN A 151 -20.32 -21.29 -5.48
N THR A 152 -19.86 -22.10 -4.51
CA THR A 152 -20.64 -22.45 -3.32
C THR A 152 -20.66 -21.29 -2.33
N PHE A 153 -21.52 -20.31 -2.61
CA PHE A 153 -21.81 -19.21 -1.71
C PHE A 153 -22.99 -19.58 -0.79
N GLY A 154 -22.77 -19.62 0.53
CA GLY A 154 -23.86 -19.57 1.52
C GLY A 154 -24.09 -20.79 2.42
N GLN A 155 -23.33 -20.88 3.50
CA GLN A 155 -23.89 -21.16 4.83
C GLN A 155 -23.27 -20.18 5.84
N PRO A 156 -24.00 -19.74 6.88
CA PRO A 156 -23.46 -18.82 7.87
C PRO A 156 -22.44 -19.54 8.76
N PRO A 157 -21.28 -18.95 9.08
CA PRO A 157 -20.39 -19.53 10.07
C PRO A 157 -21.08 -19.55 11.44
N ALA A 158 -21.18 -20.74 12.03
CA ALA A 158 -21.55 -20.87 13.44
C ALA A 158 -20.55 -20.11 14.32
N ALA A 159 -20.98 -19.65 15.50
CA ALA A 159 -20.21 -18.74 16.34
C ALA A 159 -19.01 -19.41 17.03
N ALA A 160 -17.93 -19.67 16.27
CA ALA A 160 -16.75 -20.39 16.74
C ALA A 160 -15.41 -20.01 16.07
N ASP A 161 -15.29 -18.86 15.39
CA ASP A 161 -13.95 -18.28 15.11
C ASP A 161 -13.97 -16.75 14.93
N GLN A 162 -13.61 -16.03 15.99
CA GLN A 162 -13.15 -14.63 15.93
C GLN A 162 -11.74 -14.49 16.52
N GLY A 163 -11.04 -15.62 16.69
CA GLY A 163 -9.73 -15.70 17.35
C GLY A 163 -8.59 -15.70 16.34
N ASP A 164 -8.64 -16.60 15.36
CA ASP A 164 -7.49 -16.87 14.51
C ASP A 164 -7.27 -15.75 13.48
N VAL A 165 -8.36 -15.23 12.88
CA VAL A 165 -8.29 -14.07 11.95
C VAL A 165 -7.64 -12.83 12.60
N VAL A 166 -7.85 -12.62 13.90
CA VAL A 166 -7.23 -11.50 14.64
C VAL A 166 -5.76 -11.81 14.95
N SER A 167 -5.45 -13.05 15.32
CA SER A 167 -4.07 -13.54 15.51
C SER A 167 -3.23 -13.41 14.24
N GLU A 168 -3.77 -13.73 13.07
CA GLU A 168 -3.10 -13.58 11.78
C GLU A 168 -2.80 -12.10 11.44
N GLU A 169 -3.75 -11.18 11.62
CA GLU A 169 -3.49 -9.77 11.32
C GLU A 169 -2.42 -9.17 12.25
N ILE A 170 -2.38 -9.61 13.51
CA ILE A 170 -1.32 -9.26 14.47
C ILE A 170 0.02 -9.84 13.99
N HIS A 171 0.08 -11.13 13.67
CA HIS A 171 1.31 -11.79 13.24
C HIS A 171 1.91 -11.17 11.96
N ILE A 172 1.08 -10.88 10.96
CA ILE A 172 1.47 -10.15 9.73
C ILE A 172 1.99 -8.74 10.06
N THR A 173 1.44 -8.08 11.08
CA THR A 173 1.91 -6.77 11.53
C THR A 173 3.26 -6.85 12.21
N ASP A 174 3.48 -7.84 13.08
CA ASP A 174 4.76 -8.04 13.77
C ASP A 174 5.88 -8.45 12.80
N GLN A 175 5.60 -9.37 11.86
CA GLN A 175 6.53 -9.70 10.78
C GLN A 175 6.90 -8.44 9.97
N ALA A 176 5.92 -7.61 9.59
CA ALA A 176 6.19 -6.38 8.84
C ALA A 176 7.03 -5.35 9.65
N ILE A 177 6.85 -5.31 10.97
CA ILE A 177 7.69 -4.51 11.88
C ILE A 177 9.13 -5.05 11.94
N LEU A 178 9.33 -6.38 11.88
CA LEU A 178 10.67 -6.98 11.82
C LEU A 178 11.40 -6.63 10.51
N VAL A 179 10.72 -6.71 9.36
CA VAL A 179 11.29 -6.27 8.06
C VAL A 179 11.69 -4.78 8.11
N LEU A 180 10.82 -3.93 8.67
CA LEU A 180 11.09 -2.49 8.78
C LEU A 180 12.27 -2.19 9.72
N LYS A 181 12.43 -2.95 10.82
CA LYS A 181 13.59 -2.86 11.71
C LYS A 181 14.88 -3.23 10.99
N HIS A 182 14.88 -4.32 10.19
CA HIS A 182 16.04 -4.76 9.40
C HIS A 182 16.49 -3.68 8.41
N LEU A 183 15.54 -3.11 7.66
CA LEU A 183 15.81 -1.99 6.74
C LEU A 183 16.43 -0.79 7.45
N ASN A 184 15.87 -0.35 8.58
CA ASN A 184 16.40 0.78 9.36
C ASN A 184 17.81 0.50 9.89
N GLN A 185 18.09 -0.72 10.35
CA GLN A 185 19.42 -1.13 10.82
C GLN A 185 20.47 -1.09 9.69
N LEU A 186 20.14 -1.62 8.52
CA LEU A 186 21.06 -1.71 7.38
C LEU A 186 21.31 -0.37 6.67
N THR A 187 20.31 0.52 6.62
CA THR A 187 20.42 1.83 5.94
C THR A 187 20.80 2.98 6.87
N GLY A 188 20.62 2.82 8.19
CA GLY A 188 20.64 3.94 9.15
C GLY A 188 19.40 4.86 9.06
N ALA A 189 18.40 4.51 8.25
CA ALA A 189 17.15 5.24 8.14
C ALA A 189 16.29 5.12 9.40
N LYS A 190 15.28 6.00 9.51
CA LYS A 190 14.36 6.08 10.65
C LYS A 190 12.91 6.00 10.19
N TYR A 191 12.60 5.03 9.32
CA TYR A 191 11.24 4.77 8.87
C TYR A 191 10.38 4.32 10.05
N THR A 192 9.26 5.01 10.28
CA THR A 192 8.35 4.73 11.39
C THR A 192 7.33 3.66 11.02
N THR A 193 6.77 2.97 12.03
CA THR A 193 5.70 1.96 11.92
C THR A 193 4.33 2.56 11.54
N ALA A 194 4.31 3.68 10.83
CA ALA A 194 3.09 4.29 10.31
C ALA A 194 2.40 3.36 9.29
N LYS A 195 1.06 3.42 9.21
CA LYS A 195 0.26 2.53 8.37
C LYS A 195 0.71 2.54 6.90
N SER A 196 1.02 3.71 6.34
CA SER A 196 1.52 3.84 4.96
C SER A 196 2.88 3.16 4.74
N THR A 197 3.79 3.25 5.72
CA THR A 197 5.10 2.57 5.67
C THR A 197 4.94 1.05 5.65
N LEU A 198 4.12 0.52 6.56
CA LEU A 198 3.91 -0.91 6.72
C LEU A 198 2.98 -1.51 5.65
N GLN A 199 2.16 -0.71 4.97
CA GLN A 199 1.16 -1.19 4.00
C GLN A 199 1.76 -2.04 2.89
N ASN A 200 2.86 -1.60 2.26
CA ASN A 200 3.49 -2.34 1.17
C ASN A 200 4.15 -3.64 1.67
N ILE A 201 4.75 -3.60 2.87
CA ILE A 201 5.37 -4.76 3.53
C ILE A 201 4.29 -5.80 3.87
N ARG A 202 3.26 -5.40 4.61
CA ARG A 202 2.10 -6.26 4.96
C ARG A 202 1.41 -6.81 3.72
N ALA A 203 1.34 -6.06 2.62
CA ALA A 203 0.78 -6.56 1.36
C ALA A 203 1.62 -7.67 0.74
N ARG A 204 2.95 -7.72 0.88
CA ARG A 204 3.73 -8.87 0.38
C ARG A 204 3.50 -10.12 1.24
N LEU A 205 3.34 -9.94 2.56
CA LEU A 205 3.03 -11.04 3.48
C LEU A 205 1.62 -11.62 3.23
N VAL A 206 0.63 -10.77 2.95
CA VAL A 206 -0.72 -11.19 2.55
C VAL A 206 -0.74 -11.88 1.18
N ASP A 207 0.12 -11.46 0.25
CA ASP A 207 0.34 -12.16 -1.03
C ASP A 207 1.08 -13.51 -0.87
N GLY A 208 1.38 -13.94 0.37
CA GLY A 208 1.96 -15.26 0.68
C GLY A 208 3.48 -15.31 0.81
N HIS A 209 4.19 -14.19 0.68
CA HIS A 209 5.65 -14.15 0.83
C HIS A 209 6.09 -14.20 2.29
N THR A 210 7.22 -14.85 2.55
CA THR A 210 7.77 -15.10 3.89
C THR A 210 8.61 -13.92 4.42
N LEU A 211 8.73 -13.84 5.75
CA LEU A 211 9.59 -12.87 6.44
C LEU A 211 11.04 -12.86 5.91
N GLU A 212 11.59 -14.03 5.59
CA GLU A 212 12.98 -14.15 5.13
C GLU A 212 13.16 -13.73 3.67
N GLU A 213 12.20 -14.01 2.78
CA GLU A 213 12.21 -13.46 1.40
C GLU A 213 12.17 -11.91 1.40
N LEU A 214 11.34 -11.32 2.28
CA LEU A 214 11.25 -9.86 2.42
C LEU A 214 12.55 -9.25 2.97
N LYS A 215 13.21 -9.90 3.94
CA LYS A 215 14.54 -9.51 4.42
C LYS A 215 15.59 -9.64 3.32
N LEU A 216 15.58 -10.72 2.56
CA LEU A 216 16.55 -10.99 1.50
C LEU A 216 16.49 -9.92 0.41
N VAL A 217 15.28 -9.50 0.01
CA VAL A 217 15.08 -8.37 -0.91
C VAL A 217 15.64 -7.06 -0.35
N VAL A 218 15.46 -6.78 0.95
CA VAL A 218 16.07 -5.60 1.61
C VAL A 218 17.58 -5.68 1.55
N GLU A 219 18.17 -6.82 1.90
CA GLU A 219 19.63 -6.98 1.94
C GLU A 219 20.27 -6.87 0.57
N TYR A 220 19.67 -7.50 -0.45
CA TYR A 220 20.10 -7.42 -1.84
C TYR A 220 20.04 -5.98 -2.38
N LEU A 221 18.92 -5.27 -2.17
CA LEU A 221 18.77 -3.91 -2.65
C LEU A 221 19.70 -2.94 -1.90
N VAL A 222 19.90 -3.12 -0.59
CA VAL A 222 20.87 -2.34 0.18
C VAL A 222 22.30 -2.60 -0.32
N ASP A 223 22.73 -3.87 -0.48
CA ASP A 223 24.06 -4.22 -0.99
C ASP A 223 24.32 -3.62 -2.39
N ARG A 224 23.28 -3.57 -3.24
CA ARG A 224 23.34 -3.06 -4.61
C ARG A 224 23.26 -1.53 -4.73
N TRP A 225 22.54 -0.83 -3.85
CA TRP A 225 22.24 0.60 -4.01
C TRP A 225 22.81 1.51 -2.92
N LEU A 226 23.16 1.00 -1.74
CA LEU A 226 23.67 1.84 -0.64
C LEU A 226 24.99 2.52 -1.04
N GLY A 227 25.09 3.82 -0.78
CA GLY A 227 26.24 4.62 -1.21
C GLY A 227 26.25 5.00 -2.70
N THR A 228 25.24 4.62 -3.49
CA THR A 228 25.05 5.08 -4.87
C THR A 228 23.92 6.11 -4.98
N GLU A 229 23.75 6.74 -6.15
CA GLU A 229 22.59 7.59 -6.47
C GLU A 229 21.23 6.89 -6.28
N TRP A 230 21.18 5.56 -6.31
CA TRP A 230 19.95 4.78 -6.15
C TRP A 230 19.54 4.61 -4.68
N ALA A 231 20.37 4.99 -3.70
CA ALA A 231 20.07 4.87 -2.28
C ALA A 231 18.79 5.63 -1.86
N LYS A 232 18.39 6.68 -2.60
CA LYS A 232 17.11 7.40 -2.42
C LYS A 232 15.86 6.53 -2.64
N TYR A 233 16.00 5.37 -3.28
CA TYR A 233 14.95 4.37 -3.48
C TYR A 233 15.07 3.17 -2.53
N LEU A 234 15.83 3.27 -1.43
CA LEU A 234 15.86 2.26 -0.36
C LEU A 234 14.78 2.51 0.69
N ASN A 235 13.52 2.59 0.25
CA ASN A 235 12.36 2.81 1.13
C ASN A 235 11.27 1.74 0.97
N PRO A 236 10.41 1.51 1.99
CA PRO A 236 9.41 0.43 1.94
C PRO A 236 8.41 0.51 0.79
N GLU A 237 8.11 1.71 0.27
CA GLU A 237 7.17 1.85 -0.84
C GLU A 237 7.80 1.41 -2.17
N THR A 238 9.04 1.82 -2.43
CA THR A 238 9.74 1.53 -3.69
C THR A 238 10.16 0.06 -3.81
N MET A 239 10.63 -0.56 -2.73
CA MET A 239 11.13 -1.94 -2.74
C MET A 239 10.01 -3.00 -2.77
N PHE A 240 8.91 -2.75 -2.05
CA PHE A 240 7.80 -3.71 -1.87
C PHE A 240 6.56 -3.41 -2.75
N ARG A 241 6.68 -2.52 -3.74
CA ARG A 241 5.64 -2.29 -4.77
C ARG A 241 5.35 -3.60 -5.53
N PRO A 242 4.08 -3.99 -5.75
CA PRO A 242 3.74 -5.29 -6.35
C PRO A 242 4.34 -5.50 -7.74
N GLY A 243 4.32 -4.49 -8.62
CA GLY A 243 4.93 -4.56 -9.96
C GLY A 243 6.46 -4.52 -10.00
N LYS A 244 7.16 -4.62 -8.87
CA LYS A 244 8.64 -4.71 -8.79
C LYS A 244 9.13 -5.78 -7.83
N PHE A 245 8.39 -6.08 -6.76
CA PHE A 245 8.82 -7.04 -5.74
C PHE A 245 9.17 -8.44 -6.29
N PRO A 246 8.40 -9.09 -7.18
CA PRO A 246 8.76 -10.42 -7.69
C PRO A 246 10.10 -10.46 -8.45
N GLY A 247 10.38 -9.42 -9.25
CA GLY A 247 11.67 -9.29 -9.96
C GLY A 247 12.83 -8.96 -9.03
N ASN A 248 12.58 -8.19 -7.96
CA ASN A 248 13.56 -7.96 -6.90
C ASN A 248 13.86 -9.26 -6.13
N LEU A 249 12.83 -10.06 -5.83
CA LEU A 249 12.95 -11.34 -5.11
C LEU A 249 13.74 -12.36 -5.92
N LEU A 250 13.39 -12.59 -7.19
CA LEU A 250 14.13 -13.49 -8.08
C LEU A 250 15.63 -13.13 -8.16
N ALA A 251 15.94 -11.83 -8.26
CA ALA A 251 17.32 -11.35 -8.29
C ALA A 251 18.03 -11.44 -6.92
N ALA A 252 17.29 -11.30 -5.81
CA ALA A 252 17.81 -11.45 -4.45
C ALA A 252 18.11 -12.93 -4.12
N THR A 253 17.28 -13.87 -4.57
CA THR A 253 17.53 -15.32 -4.48
C THR A 253 18.77 -15.70 -5.28
N ALA A 254 18.88 -15.27 -6.54
CA ALA A 254 20.09 -15.51 -7.36
C ALA A 254 21.36 -14.89 -6.75
N TRP A 255 21.26 -13.75 -6.05
CA TRP A 255 22.36 -13.14 -5.29
C TRP A 255 22.72 -13.91 -4.01
N HIS A 256 21.74 -14.59 -3.39
CA HIS A 256 21.97 -15.47 -2.24
C HIS A 256 22.73 -16.73 -2.68
N ASP A 257 22.16 -17.45 -3.64
CA ASP A 257 22.65 -18.74 -4.15
C ASP A 257 24.01 -18.60 -4.86
N GLY A 258 24.22 -17.47 -5.55
CA GLY A 258 25.49 -17.10 -6.19
C GLY A 258 26.61 -16.74 -5.23
N GLY A 259 26.41 -16.86 -3.91
CA GLY A 259 27.43 -16.61 -2.88
C GLY A 259 27.40 -15.19 -2.33
N ARG A 260 26.41 -14.91 -1.45
CA ARG A 260 26.40 -13.73 -0.55
C ARG A 260 27.79 -13.53 0.07
N LYS A 261 28.39 -12.34 -0.08
CA LYS A 261 29.64 -11.97 0.61
C LYS A 261 29.48 -12.22 2.12
N PRO A 262 30.37 -13.00 2.77
CA PRO A 262 30.08 -13.58 4.08
C PRO A 262 29.82 -12.54 5.17
N GLU A 263 28.84 -12.85 6.02
CA GLU A 263 28.31 -11.98 7.08
C GLU A 263 29.37 -11.50 8.10
N GLN A 264 30.52 -12.16 8.15
CA GLN A 264 31.67 -11.80 9.00
C GLN A 264 32.22 -10.39 8.69
N ALA A 265 31.92 -9.81 7.53
CA ALA A 265 32.19 -8.40 7.21
C ALA A 265 31.11 -7.40 7.70
N ARG A 266 29.98 -7.88 8.25
CA ARG A 266 28.81 -7.08 8.69
C ARG A 266 28.68 -7.01 10.21
N SER A 267 29.77 -7.15 10.95
CA SER A 267 29.76 -7.15 12.41
C SER A 267 29.32 -5.81 13.01
N ALA A 268 28.11 -5.84 13.59
CA ALA A 268 27.70 -5.19 14.84
C ALA A 268 26.65 -4.05 14.73
N PRO A 269 25.43 -4.27 15.28
CA PRO A 269 24.52 -3.19 15.70
C PRO A 269 25.17 -2.19 16.67
N VAL A 270 26.20 -2.62 17.41
CA VAL A 270 27.02 -1.78 18.30
C VAL A 270 27.85 -0.76 17.53
N ALA A 271 28.46 -1.14 16.41
CA ALA A 271 29.31 -0.25 15.61
C ALA A 271 28.52 0.91 14.98
N CYS A 272 27.26 0.66 14.58
CA CYS A 272 26.36 1.72 14.14
C CYS A 272 26.07 2.75 15.25
N ALA A 273 25.83 2.29 16.49
CA ALA A 273 25.59 3.18 17.63
C ALA A 273 26.83 4.00 18.01
N GLU A 274 28.02 3.40 17.96
CA GLU A 274 29.30 4.08 18.20
C GLU A 274 29.57 5.14 17.14
N ARG A 275 29.51 4.78 15.85
CA ARG A 275 29.65 5.69 14.70
C ARG A 275 28.74 6.90 14.80
N ASP A 276 27.46 6.67 15.12
CA ASP A 276 26.44 7.72 15.17
C ASP A 276 26.59 8.60 16.42
N ALA A 277 27.22 8.11 17.50
CA ALA A 277 27.63 8.92 18.65
C ALA A 277 28.88 9.75 18.36
N ALA A 278 29.89 9.15 17.73
CA ALA A 278 31.11 9.82 17.30
C ALA A 278 30.84 10.93 16.27
N TYR A 279 29.88 10.75 15.35
CA TYR A 279 29.46 11.82 14.44
C TYR A 279 28.91 13.04 15.18
N ARG A 280 28.05 12.82 16.18
CA ARG A 280 27.49 13.89 17.02
C ARG A 280 28.59 14.64 17.78
N ARG A 281 29.60 13.94 18.31
CA ARG A 281 30.81 14.55 18.91
C ARG A 281 31.62 15.34 17.87
N PHE A 282 31.79 14.80 16.67
CA PHE A 282 32.56 15.44 15.60
C PHE A 282 31.97 16.76 15.12
N ILE A 283 30.63 16.85 14.99
CA ILE A 283 29.93 18.08 14.57
C ILE A 283 29.59 19.04 15.72
N GLY A 284 29.94 18.70 16.97
CA GLY A 284 29.70 19.55 18.15
C GLY A 284 28.32 19.39 18.83
N ASN A 285 27.47 18.47 18.36
CA ASN A 285 26.12 18.21 18.88
C ASN A 285 26.09 17.29 20.11
N SER A 286 27.22 17.00 20.74
CA SER A 286 27.31 16.26 22.01
C SER A 286 28.69 16.44 22.67
N LEU A 287 28.75 16.30 23.99
CA LEU A 287 29.98 16.43 24.79
C LEU A 287 31.15 15.58 24.25
N PRO A 288 32.37 16.12 24.17
CA PRO A 288 33.56 15.35 23.83
C PRO A 288 33.83 14.23 24.86
N LEU A 289 34.31 13.08 24.39
CA LEU A 289 35.02 12.13 25.25
C LEU A 289 36.43 12.67 25.54
N GLN A 290 36.94 12.45 26.75
CA GLN A 290 38.36 12.70 27.04
C GLN A 290 39.26 11.72 26.27
N ASN A 291 38.91 10.43 26.29
CA ASN A 291 39.59 9.36 25.56
C ASN A 291 38.64 8.77 24.49
N PRO A 292 38.60 9.33 23.26
CA PRO A 292 37.94 8.66 22.13
C PRO A 292 38.73 7.42 21.70
N GLY A 293 38.04 6.41 21.16
CA GLY A 293 38.70 5.21 20.64
C GLY A 293 39.60 5.49 19.42
N GLU A 294 40.48 4.55 19.08
CA GLU A 294 41.38 4.63 17.92
C GLU A 294 40.60 4.88 16.62
N LEU A 295 39.50 4.15 16.44
CA LEU A 295 38.59 4.27 15.29
C LEU A 295 37.92 5.66 15.22
N GLU A 296 37.40 6.19 16.34
CA GLU A 296 36.85 7.54 16.38
C GLU A 296 37.92 8.60 16.09
N THR A 297 39.13 8.42 16.59
CA THR A 297 40.24 9.37 16.40
C THR A 297 40.69 9.41 14.94
N LEU A 298 40.84 8.25 14.29
CA LEU A 298 41.16 8.14 12.88
C LEU A 298 40.04 8.71 11.99
N ALA A 299 38.78 8.30 12.24
CA ALA A 299 37.63 8.79 11.48
C ALA A 299 37.41 10.31 11.62
N ARG A 300 37.61 10.89 12.81
CA ARG A 300 37.56 12.36 13.02
C ARG A 300 38.67 13.09 12.28
N THR A 301 39.84 12.46 12.13
CA THR A 301 40.98 13.03 11.39
C THR A 301 40.69 13.07 9.89
N GLU A 302 40.27 11.94 9.30
CA GLU A 302 39.93 11.88 7.88
C GLU A 302 38.68 12.70 7.55
N ALA A 303 37.65 12.73 8.41
CA ALA A 303 36.48 13.59 8.24
C ALA A 303 36.80 15.09 8.34
N SER A 304 37.87 15.46 9.05
CA SER A 304 38.38 16.84 9.06
C SER A 304 39.06 17.19 7.74
N LYS A 305 39.94 16.31 7.22
CA LYS A 305 40.60 16.47 5.91
C LYS A 305 39.58 16.54 4.76
N ALA A 306 38.55 15.70 4.82
CA ALA A 306 37.47 15.64 3.83
C ALA A 306 36.42 16.77 3.96
N GLY A 307 36.59 17.72 4.89
CA GLY A 307 35.69 18.88 5.03
C GLY A 307 34.27 18.54 5.48
N VAL A 308 34.03 17.39 6.13
CA VAL A 308 32.68 16.88 6.42
C VAL A 308 31.82 17.86 7.26
N ARG A 309 32.46 18.74 8.05
CA ARG A 309 31.77 19.80 8.82
C ARG A 309 31.15 20.92 7.98
N THR A 310 31.66 21.19 6.77
CA THR A 310 31.15 22.26 5.89
C THR A 310 30.23 21.73 4.79
N MET A 311 30.03 20.41 4.71
CA MET A 311 29.09 19.78 3.79
C MET A 311 27.63 19.96 4.23
N GLN A 312 26.72 19.96 3.26
CA GLN A 312 25.28 19.88 3.51
C GLN A 312 24.93 18.62 4.34
N PRO A 313 24.04 18.68 5.35
CA PRO A 313 23.90 17.62 6.36
C PRO A 313 23.62 16.21 5.81
N SER A 314 22.86 16.09 4.72
CA SER A 314 22.58 14.82 4.05
C SER A 314 23.84 14.17 3.47
N TYR A 315 24.71 14.96 2.83
CA TYR A 315 25.98 14.50 2.28
C TYR A 315 27.03 14.29 3.38
N ALA A 316 27.02 15.12 4.43
CA ALA A 316 27.94 15.00 5.57
C ALA A 316 27.79 13.64 6.30
N VAL A 317 26.55 13.17 6.52
CA VAL A 317 26.27 11.85 7.10
C VAL A 317 26.76 10.72 6.18
N LEU A 318 26.54 10.82 4.87
CA LEU A 318 27.01 9.81 3.91
C LEU A 318 28.54 9.77 3.81
N ALA A 319 29.21 10.92 3.85
CA ALA A 319 30.67 11.03 3.86
C ALA A 319 31.25 10.44 5.15
N TRP A 320 30.70 10.79 6.32
CA TRP A 320 31.09 10.22 7.61
C TRP A 320 30.96 8.69 7.61
N ASN A 321 29.84 8.15 7.14
CA ASN A 321 29.58 6.70 7.14
C ASN A 321 30.57 5.94 6.25
N ARG A 322 30.98 6.50 5.11
CA ARG A 322 32.04 5.93 4.25
C ARG A 322 33.41 5.97 4.93
N ILE A 323 33.79 7.11 5.49
CA ILE A 323 35.07 7.31 6.19
C ILE A 323 35.19 6.35 7.38
N TRP A 324 34.14 6.22 8.20
CA TRP A 324 34.14 5.31 9.34
C TRP A 324 34.33 3.85 8.93
N ALA A 325 33.69 3.41 7.84
CA ALA A 325 33.83 2.05 7.33
C ALA A 325 35.26 1.75 6.83
N ASP A 326 35.87 2.67 6.10
CA ASP A 326 37.26 2.60 5.64
C ASP A 326 38.24 2.57 6.84
N CYS A 327 38.08 3.48 7.81
CA CYS A 327 38.88 3.47 9.04
C CYS A 327 38.76 2.16 9.83
N ALA A 328 37.57 1.56 9.91
CA ALA A 328 37.35 0.27 10.57
C ALA A 328 38.01 -0.90 9.80
N GLN A 329 37.94 -0.89 8.47
CA GLN A 329 38.63 -1.89 7.63
C GLN A 329 40.15 -1.81 7.79
N ARG A 330 40.73 -0.60 7.81
CA ARG A 330 42.17 -0.39 8.04
C ARG A 330 42.62 -0.91 9.42
N LEU A 331 41.88 -0.62 10.48
CA LEU A 331 42.21 -1.06 11.84
C LEU A 331 42.04 -2.57 12.06
N ASN A 332 41.09 -3.21 11.37
CA ASN A 332 40.94 -4.67 11.40
C ASN A 332 41.99 -5.38 10.55
N GLY A 333 42.31 -4.85 9.36
CA GLY A 333 43.37 -5.40 8.50
C GLY A 333 44.76 -5.32 9.14
N GLY A 334 45.05 -4.23 9.87
CA GLY A 334 46.29 -4.06 10.64
C GLY A 334 46.43 -4.95 11.88
N LYS A 335 45.44 -5.81 12.20
CA LYS A 335 45.49 -6.79 13.31
C LYS A 335 45.58 -8.24 12.82
N ALA A 336 45.79 -8.45 11.53
CA ALA A 336 45.85 -9.77 10.87
C ALA A 336 47.13 -9.96 10.01
N ALA A 337 48.20 -9.24 10.36
CA ALA A 337 49.51 -9.25 9.70
C ALA A 337 50.64 -9.32 10.75
#